data_AF-M4RVV6-F1
#
_entry.id   AF-M4RVV6-F1
#
_cell.length_a   1.000
_cell.length_b   1.000
_cell.length_c   1.000
_cell.angle_alpha   90.00
_cell.angle_beta   90.00
_cell.angle_gamma   90.00
#
_symmetry.space_group_name_H-M   'P 1'
#
loop_
_entity.id
_entity.type
_entity.pdbx_description
1 polymer ?
#
loop_
_entity_poly.entity_id
_entity_poly.type
_entity_poly.pdbx_seq_one_letter_code
_entity_poly.pdbx_strand_id
1 'polypeptide(L)' 'MARQLVKRIDGHWVFTSASSDYALQAFDIEATDYLLKPFENSRLANVLQKVEKLKKQAVKQCKNLLAVKSVGAIEFVNV' A
#
# COMPACT_ATOMS: atom_id res chain seq x y z
N MET A 1 -9.32 11.39 15.17
CA MET A 1 -10.06 11.40 13.88
C MET A 1 -9.44 10.45 12.85
N ALA A 2 -8.17 10.63 12.44
CA ALA A 2 -7.53 9.76 11.42
C ALA A 2 -7.64 8.25 11.70
N ARG A 3 -7.36 7.80 12.93
CA ARG A 3 -7.53 6.40 13.37
C ARG A 3 -8.91 5.80 13.08
N GLN A 4 -9.98 6.59 13.10
CA GLN A 4 -11.33 6.10 12.82
C GLN A 4 -11.58 5.94 11.32
N LEU A 5 -10.94 6.77 10.50
CA LEU A 5 -11.08 6.73 9.04
C LEU A 5 -10.28 5.57 8.42
N VAL A 6 -9.08 5.31 8.93
CA VAL A 6 -8.26 4.17 8.49
C VAL A 6 -9.00 2.83 8.64
N LYS A 7 -9.88 2.72 9.65
CA LYS A 7 -10.71 1.52 9.85
C LYS A 7 -11.86 1.38 8.86
N ARG A 8 -12.22 2.44 8.12
CA ARG A 8 -13.40 2.48 7.23
C ARG A 8 -13.04 2.63 5.76
N ILE A 9 -11.85 3.15 5.48
CA ILE A 9 -11.37 3.41 4.11
C ILE A 9 -10.10 2.59 3.93
N ASP A 10 -10.20 1.60 3.06
CA ASP A 10 -9.04 0.85 2.60
C ASP A 10 -8.28 1.69 1.57
N GLY A 11 -6.98 1.87 1.79
CA GLY A 11 -6.15 2.71 0.95
C GLY A 11 -4.83 3.14 1.60
N HIS A 12 -4.03 3.84 0.81
CA HIS A 12 -2.75 4.38 1.26
C HIS A 12 -2.92 5.77 1.89
N TRP A 13 -2.41 5.92 3.11
CA TRP A 13 -2.48 7.16 3.87
C TRP A 13 -1.14 7.86 3.87
N VAL A 14 -1.12 9.15 3.54
CA VAL A 14 0.07 10.00 3.63
C VAL A 14 -0.31 11.25 4.39
N PHE A 15 0.42 11.56 5.45
CA PHE A 15 0.18 12.74 6.27
C PHE A 15 1.20 13.83 5.96
N THR A 16 0.80 15.08 6.15
CA THR A 16 1.73 16.20 6.11
C THR A 16 1.43 17.25 7.16
N SER A 17 2.48 17.76 7.81
CA SER A 17 2.37 18.73 8.91
C SER A 17 3.66 19.54 9.00
N ALA A 18 3.63 20.74 9.60
CA ALA A 18 4.83 21.49 9.95
C ALA A 18 5.47 21.03 11.29
N SER A 19 4.83 20.09 12.00
CA SER A 19 5.33 19.52 13.27
C SER A 19 5.59 18.02 13.13
N SER A 20 6.65 17.55 13.80
CA SER A 20 7.05 16.14 13.88
C SER A 20 6.34 15.37 14.98
N ASP A 21 5.59 16.05 15.86
CA ASP A 21 5.02 15.45 17.09
C ASP A 21 4.00 14.34 16.78
N TYR A 22 3.43 14.37 15.58
CA TYR A 22 2.44 13.40 15.11
C TYR A 22 3.02 12.31 14.20
N ALA A 23 4.34 12.32 13.93
CA ALA A 23 4.97 11.34 13.06
C ALA A 23 4.85 9.92 13.62
N LEU A 24 5.02 9.75 14.94
CA LEU A 24 4.81 8.46 15.61
C LEU A 24 3.36 7.97 15.47
N GLN A 25 2.39 8.87 15.56
CA GLN A 25 0.97 8.50 15.44
C GLN A 25 0.60 8.07 14.03
N ALA A 26 1.27 8.63 13.00
CA ALA A 26 1.12 8.17 11.63
C ALA A 26 1.73 6.78 11.42
N PHE A 27 2.82 6.47 12.11
CA PHE A 27 3.39 5.13 12.13
C PHE A 27 2.44 4.11 12.78
N ASP A 28 1.79 4.43 13.90
CA ASP A 28 0.83 3.54 14.59
C ASP A 28 -0.32 3.05 13.69
N ILE A 29 -0.69 3.84 12.68
CA ILE A 29 -1.79 3.54 11.75
C ILE A 29 -1.29 3.05 10.40
N GLU A 30 -0.01 2.67 10.32
CA GLU A 30 0.63 2.15 9.11
C GLU A 30 0.51 3.10 7.91
N ALA A 31 0.65 4.41 8.16
CA ALA A 31 0.70 5.38 7.08
C ALA A 31 1.86 5.07 6.12
N THR A 32 1.62 5.21 4.83
CA THR A 32 2.63 4.99 3.79
C THR A 32 3.80 5.96 3.90
N ASP A 33 3.53 7.21 4.29
CA ASP A 33 4.58 8.23 4.54
C ASP A 33 4.06 9.41 5.39
N TYR A 34 4.99 10.21 5.91
CA TYR A 34 4.73 11.45 6.67
C TYR A 34 5.68 12.55 6.17
N LEU A 35 5.15 13.62 5.59
CA LEU A 35 5.93 14.75 5.09
C LEU A 35 5.91 15.95 6.04
N LEU A 36 7.08 16.34 6.53
CA LEU A 36 7.24 17.60 7.24
C LEU A 36 7.25 18.78 6.27
N LYS A 37 6.45 19.80 6.57
CA LYS A 37 6.45 21.09 5.87
C LYS A 37 7.55 21.99 6.44
N PRO A 38 8.19 22.83 5.59
CA PRO A 38 8.11 22.79 4.13
C PRO A 38 8.83 21.57 3.54
N PHE A 39 8.35 21.07 2.40
CA PHE A 39 9.01 20.00 1.66
C PHE A 39 9.10 20.36 0.18
N GLU A 40 10.14 19.86 -0.46
CA GLU A 40 10.35 20.01 -1.90
C GLU A 40 9.35 19.20 -2.72
N ASN A 41 9.01 19.68 -3.92
CA ASN A 41 8.15 18.94 -4.87
C ASN A 41 8.70 17.55 -5.19
N SER A 42 10.03 17.40 -5.22
CA SER A 42 10.69 16.10 -5.41
C SER A 42 10.37 15.11 -4.28
N ARG A 43 10.27 15.58 -3.02
CA ARG A 43 9.90 14.73 -1.88
C ARG A 43 8.47 14.24 -2.02
N LEU A 44 7.54 15.10 -2.43
CA LEU A 44 6.15 14.69 -2.70
C LEU A 44 6.07 13.71 -3.87
N ALA A 45 6.78 13.98 -4.97
CA ALA A 45 6.82 13.08 -6.13
C ALA A 45 7.30 11.67 -5.77
N ASN A 46 8.33 11.56 -4.93
CA ASN A 46 8.83 10.27 -4.43
C ASN A 46 7.77 9.51 -3.62
N VAL A 47 6.99 10.22 -2.80
CA VAL A 47 5.92 9.61 -2.00
C VAL A 47 4.79 9.11 -2.89
N LEU A 48 4.40 9.90 -3.91
CA LEU A 48 3.40 9.47 -4.88
C LEU A 48 3.87 8.24 -5.67
N GLN A 49 5.12 8.21 -6.13
CA GLN A 49 5.69 7.03 -6.77
C GLN A 49 5.69 5.80 -5.86
N LYS A 50 5.97 5.97 -4.56
CA LYS A 50 5.90 4.88 -3.57
C LYS A 50 4.46 4.33 -3.49
N VAL A 51 3.46 5.20 -3.39
CA VAL A 51 2.04 4.82 -3.36
C VAL A 51 1.63 4.08 -4.65
N GLU A 52 2.06 4.56 -5.82
CA GLU A 52 1.77 3.89 -7.10
C GLU A 52 2.38 2.49 -7.19
N LYS A 53 3.62 2.31 -6.71
CA LYS A 53 4.27 1.00 -6.67
C LYS A 53 3.53 0.03 -5.77
N LEU A 54 3.10 0.48 -4.59
CA LEU A 54 2.33 -0.35 -3.65
C LEU A 54 0.97 -0.76 -4.24
N LYS A 55 0.27 0.17 -4.91
CA LYS A 55 -0.98 -0.13 -5.62
C LYS A 55 -0.78 -1.21 -6.69
N LYS A 56 0.30 -1.13 -7.48
CA LYS A 56 0.62 -2.15 -8.51
C LYS A 56 0.95 -3.53 -7.90
N GLN A 57 1.54 -3.56 -6.71
CA GLN A 57 1.85 -4.82 -6.00
C GLN A 57 0.59 -5.47 -5.40
N ALA A 58 -0.41 -4.70 -4.97
CA ALA A 58 -1.68 -5.26 -4.53
C ALA A 58 -2.44 -5.96 -5.68
N VAL A 59 -2.20 -5.54 -6.93
CA VAL A 59 -2.75 -6.16 -8.15
C VAL A 59 -1.82 -7.23 -8.71
N LYS A 60 -0.87 -7.77 -7.93
CA LYS A 60 -0.12 -8.96 -8.35
C LYS A 60 -1.06 -10.15 -8.39
N GLN A 61 -1.64 -10.31 -9.58
CA GLN A 61 -2.41 -11.41 -10.10
C GLN A 61 -2.07 -12.72 -9.40
N CYS A 62 -3.05 -13.29 -8.68
CA CYS A 62 -3.04 -14.72 -8.44
C CYS A 62 -2.84 -15.33 -9.82
N LYS A 63 -1.74 -16.06 -10.03
CA LYS A 63 -1.55 -16.80 -11.27
C LYS A 63 -2.85 -17.56 -11.51
N ASN A 64 -3.40 -17.50 -12.71
CA ASN A 64 -4.61 -18.25 -13.07
C ASN A 64 -4.30 -19.75 -13.15
N LEU A 65 -3.59 -20.31 -12.17
CA LEU A 65 -3.19 -21.70 -12.12
C LEU A 65 -4.29 -22.47 -11.40
N LEU A 66 -5.08 -23.20 -12.17
CA LEU A 66 -5.97 -24.21 -11.62
C LEU A 66 -5.19 -25.51 -11.51
N ALA A 67 -5.15 -26.07 -10.30
CA ALA A 67 -4.69 -27.43 -10.09
C ALA A 67 -5.80 -28.38 -10.57
N VAL A 68 -5.57 -29.05 -11.70
CA VAL A 68 -6.45 -30.09 -12.24
C VAL A 68 -5.90 -31.44 -11.80
N LYS A 69 -6.69 -32.20 -11.05
CA LYS A 69 -6.36 -33.58 -10.68
C LYS A 69 -6.78 -34.50 -11.83
N SER A 70 -5.80 -34.98 -12.60
CA SER A 70 -6.00 -36.08 -13.56
C SER A 70 -5.60 -37.39 -12.91
N VAL A 71 -6.09 -38.52 -13.42
CA VAL A 71 -5.83 -39.85 -12.84
C VAL A 71 -4.33 -40.12 -12.83
N GLY A 72 -3.73 -40.03 -11.64
CA GLY A 72 -2.30 -40.28 -11.40
C GLY A 72 -1.42 -39.03 -11.29
N ALA A 73 -1.91 -37.82 -11.56
CA ALA A 73 -1.09 -36.60 -11.48
C ALA A 73 -1.91 -35.33 -11.18
N ILE A 74 -1.27 -34.36 -10.53
CA ILE A 74 -1.78 -32.99 -10.41
C ILE A 74 -1.11 -32.17 -11.50
N GLU A 75 -1.89 -31.67 -12.45
CA GLU A 75 -1.42 -30.75 -13.48
C GLU A 75 -1.88 -29.33 -13.15
N PHE A 76 -1.00 -28.34 -13.37
CA PHE A 76 -1.32 -26.93 -13.15
C PHE A 76 -1.57 -26.28 -14.51
N VAL A 77 -2.82 -25.86 -14.76
CA VAL A 77 -3.23 -25.25 -16.02
C VAL A 77 -3.38 -23.75 -15.82
N ASN A 78 -2.78 -22.95 -16.71
CA ASN A 78 -2.97 -21.51 -16.74
C ASN A 78 -4.28 -21.17 -17.47
N VAL A 79 -5.19 -20.47 -16.81
CA VAL A 79 -6.55 -20.12 -17.28
C VAL A 79 -6.67 -18.61 -17.51
#